data_AF-A0A164A8S8-F1
#
_entry.id   AF-A0A164A8S8-F1
#
_cell.length_a   1.000
_cell.length_b   1.000
_cell.length_c   1.000
_cell.angle_alpha   90.00
_cell.angle_beta   90.00
_cell.angle_gamma   90.00
#
_symmetry.space_group_name_H-M   'P 1'
#
loop_
_entity.id
_entity.type
_entity.pdbx_description
1 polymer ?
#
loop_
_entity_poly.entity_id
_entity_poly.type
_entity_poly.pdbx_seq_one_letter_code
_entity_poly.pdbx_strand_id
1 'polypeptide(L)' 'MSYSITYRDGSVDYDYGTFSELSDAREAYEKAIEEIQDAESIKLVDQAGETIESHIF' A
#
# COMPACT_ATOMS: atom_id res chain seq x y z
N MET A 1 -5.68 -9.84 -12.79
CA MET A 1 -6.15 -8.84 -11.82
C MET A 1 -4.91 -8.18 -11.26
N SER A 2 -4.93 -6.88 -10.98
CA SER A 2 -3.76 -6.15 -10.48
C SER A 2 -4.09 -5.45 -9.17
N TYR A 3 -3.09 -5.24 -8.34
CA TYR A 3 -3.18 -4.65 -7.00
C TYR A 3 -2.18 -3.50 -6.92
N SER A 4 -2.48 -2.45 -6.16
CA SER A 4 -1.51 -1.38 -5.91
C SER A 4 -1.44 -1.01 -4.44
N ILE A 5 -0.26 -0.56 -4.02
CA ILE A 5 -0.01 -0.10 -2.66
C ILE A 5 0.22 1.41 -2.73
N THR A 6 -0.51 2.13 -1.91
CA THR A 6 -0.37 3.58 -1.77
C THR A 6 -0.10 3.93 -0.31
N TYR A 7 0.73 4.93 -0.06
CA TYR A 7 0.93 5.48 1.28
C TYR A 7 0.72 6.98 1.27
N ARG A 8 0.43 7.54 2.45
CA ARG A 8 0.17 8.95 2.63
C ARG A 8 1.04 9.52 3.73
N ASP A 9 1.68 10.64 3.41
CA ASP A 9 2.53 11.42 4.30
C ASP A 9 1.89 12.81 4.50
N GLY A 10 0.99 12.95 5.48
CA GLY A 10 0.29 14.21 5.80
C GLY A 10 -0.86 14.55 4.84
N SER A 11 -0.48 14.80 3.59
CA SER A 11 -1.33 15.45 2.61
C SER A 11 -1.07 15.04 1.16
N VAL A 12 -0.04 14.22 0.92
CA VAL A 12 0.30 13.70 -0.41
C VAL A 12 0.19 12.18 -0.40
N ASP A 13 -0.55 11.63 -1.36
CA ASP A 13 -0.60 10.21 -1.63
C ASP A 13 0.54 9.83 -2.60
N TYR A 14 1.29 8.79 -2.24
CA TYR A 14 2.39 8.25 -3.00
C TYR A 14 2.08 6.81 -3.42
N ASP A 15 2.37 6.48 -4.68
CA ASP A 15 2.28 5.11 -5.18
C ASP A 15 3.57 4.36 -4.84
N TYR A 16 3.45 3.28 -4.06
CA TYR A 16 4.57 2.41 -3.71
C TYR A 16 4.83 1.38 -4.80
N GLY A 17 3.78 0.94 -5.50
CA GLY A 17 3.90 0.07 -6.67
C GLY A 17 2.62 -0.66 -7.04
N THR A 18 2.65 -1.31 -8.21
CA THR A 18 1.56 -2.14 -8.74
C THR A 18 2.04 -3.58 -8.96
N PHE A 19 1.22 -4.54 -8.56
CA PHE A 19 1.49 -5.97 -8.53
C PHE A 19 0.41 -6.74 -9.30
N SER A 20 0.76 -7.89 -9.88
CA SER A 20 -0.20 -8.74 -10.60
C SER A 20 -0.77 -9.86 -9.73
N GLU A 21 -0.16 -10.13 -8.58
CA GLU A 21 -0.57 -11.17 -7.64
C GLU A 21 -0.78 -10.57 -6.24
N LEU A 22 -1.80 -11.05 -5.52
CA LEU A 22 -2.13 -10.55 -4.19
C LEU A 22 -1.05 -10.92 -3.16
N SER A 23 -0.39 -12.06 -3.35
CA SER A 23 0.72 -12.51 -2.50
C SER A 23 1.90 -11.54 -2.57
N ASP A 24 2.30 -11.13 -3.77
CA ASP A 24 3.40 -10.18 -3.95
C ASP A 24 3.04 -8.79 -3.41
N ALA A 25 1.80 -8.36 -3.64
CA ALA A 25 1.29 -7.10 -3.10
C ALA A 25 1.26 -7.11 -1.57
N ARG A 26 0.94 -8.25 -0.95
CA ARG A 26 1.00 -8.39 0.51
C ARG A 26 2.41 -8.36 1.05
N GLU A 27 3.32 -9.12 0.45
CA GLU A 27 4.73 -9.12 0.87
C GLU A 27 5.34 -7.70 0.77
N ALA A 28 5.08 -7.01 -0.35
CA ALA A 28 5.50 -5.63 -0.53
C ALA A 28 4.83 -4.66 0.45
N TYR A 29 3.57 -4.89 0.82
CA TYR A 29 2.84 -4.08 1.80
C TYR A 29 3.43 -4.25 3.21
N GLU A 30 3.70 -5.48 3.64
CA GLU A 30 4.37 -5.75 4.92
C GLU A 30 5.76 -5.10 4.96
N LYS A 31 6.52 -5.19 3.86
CA LYS A 31 7.81 -4.52 3.76
C LYS A 31 7.69 -2.99 3.77
N ALA A 32 6.70 -2.43 3.07
CA ALA A 32 6.44 -1.00 3.06
C ALA A 32 6.12 -0.48 4.47
N ILE A 33 5.41 -1.26 5.28
CA ILE A 33 5.13 -0.93 6.68
C ILE A 33 6.43 -0.81 7.49
N GLU A 34 7.39 -1.71 7.26
CA GLU A 34 8.68 -1.66 7.96
C GLU A 34 9.62 -0.55 7.45
N GLU A 35 9.61 -0.29 6.13
CA GLU A 35 10.48 0.70 5.49
C GLU A 35 9.99 2.14 5.70
N ILE A 36 8.68 2.38 5.64
CA ILE A 36 8.09 3.72 5.63
C ILE A 36 7.64 4.10 7.05
N GLN A 37 8.59 4.52 7.86
CA GLN A 37 8.34 4.87 9.27
C GLN A 37 7.63 6.22 9.48
N ASP A 38 7.68 7.12 8.49
CA ASP A 38 7.09 8.47 8.57
C ASP A 38 5.71 8.58 7.89
N ALA A 39 5.21 7.50 7.25
CA ALA A 39 3.89 7.55 6.64
C ALA A 39 2.80 7.60 7.71
N GLU A 40 1.83 8.50 7.55
CA GLU A 40 0.64 8.51 8.41
C GLU A 40 -0.23 7.27 8.19
N SER A 41 -0.30 6.79 6.95
CA SER A 41 -1.02 5.57 6.63
C SER A 41 -0.54 4.90 5.36
N ILE A 42 -0.63 3.58 5.32
CA ILE A 42 -0.37 2.76 4.13
C ILE A 42 -1.65 1.98 3.83
N LYS A 43 -1.97 1.82 2.54
CA LYS A 43 -3.16 1.12 2.05
C LYS A 43 -2.80 0.20 0.88
N LEU A 44 -3.25 -1.04 0.96
CA LEU A 44 -3.30 -1.97 -0.16
C LEU A 44 -4.68 -1.86 -0.81
N VAL A 45 -4.73 -1.55 -2.10
CA VAL A 45 -5.98 -1.43 -2.88
C VAL A 45 -5.99 -2.41 -4.04
N ASP A 46 -7.18 -2.89 -4.40
CA ASP A 46 -7.40 -3.62 -5.65
C ASP A 46 -7.45 -2.66 -6.85
N GLN A 47 -7.40 -3.18 -8.08
CA GLN A 47 -7.66 -2.43 -9.32
C GLN A 47 -8.98 -1.63 -9.30
N ALA A 48 -10.00 -2.10 -8.57
CA ALA A 48 -11.25 -1.37 -8.38
C ALA A 48 -11.12 -0.12 -7.47
N GLY A 49 -9.97 0.10 -6.83
CA GLY A 49 -9.75 1.14 -5.83
C GLY A 49 -10.29 0.80 -4.44
N GLU A 50 -10.76 -0.43 -4.24
CA GLU A 50 -11.24 -0.90 -2.95
C GLU A 50 -10.06 -1.20 -2.03
N THR A 51 -10.07 -0.62 -0.82
CA THR A 51 -9.05 -0.89 0.19
C THR A 51 -9.22 -2.31 0.73
N ILE A 52 -8.22 -3.14 0.49
CA ILE A 52 -8.12 -4.51 1.01
C ILE A 52 -7.55 -4.48 2.42
N GLU A 53 -6.49 -3.69 2.63
CA GLU A 53 -5.76 -3.62 3.90
C GLU A 53 -5.24 -2.20 4.15
N SER A 54 -5.16 -1.80 5.42
CA SER A 54 -4.61 -0.50 5.81
C SER A 54 -3.95 -0.54 7.19
N HIS A 55 -2.84 0.19 7.32
CA HIS A 55 -2.11 0.40 8.57
C HIS A 55 -1.96 1.90 8.82
N ILE A 56 -2.01 2.29 10.10
CA ILE A 56 -1.84 3.66 10.59
C ILE A 56 -0.67 3.60 11.56
N PHE A 57 0.33 4.45 11.39
CA PHE A 57 1.57 4.46 12.17
C PHE A 57 1.52 5.45 13.32
#